data_AF-S3B671-F1
#
_entry.id   AF-S3B671-F1
#
_cell.length_a   1.000
_cell.length_b   1.000
_cell.length_c   1.000
_cell.angle_alpha   90.00
_cell.angle_beta   90.00
_cell.angle_gamma   90.00
#
_symmetry.space_group_name_H-M   'P 1'
#
loop_
_entity.id
_entity.type
_entity.pdbx_description
1 polymer ?
#
loop_
_entity_poly.entity_id
_entity_poly.type
_entity_poly.pdbx_seq_one_letter_code
_entity_poly.pdbx_strand_id
1 'polypeptide(L)'
;MVDMTSFDETLHPRGQATNAGQFREKTNSAPSGSLTVADAEARSTCPRHGGELGDDLQCEACDDVSGALCPVAADFGELAADAAAHRAEIARWGQNSVQIGSRTPWGAADSVTEVAPGINTVGTSGHGGVKLSPGRNKMIPLPLRNSSGWYEEDCEINIPLRYFPAEFAALPHKRDRWTPESLQADSDQSIKDRFPDKWEVANGRELEPGESRQKDILIWAKAHETDFVVTSARKAESDPDLVRVTARRKSDGAEGEYLIPKAEYESRRDGDRGRDGRFAVDLTRHAQLPPAPKAAPELAPTLHKVALPGLHEFMADPVMTRAANERVWGDLGKRWKLQDGRTRTLRELVEEDGVEGLSAWTDRTRLQYSVSIPSGSIPISKATWDYLSRSLPDTRSEWHAAQQAYSVALSKLEAETQGGNYEVWRDEKAKARAAKLAAEATRLRQISQEAYARHEAARKAAEPTPEQLKADLLARECAATLPA
;
A
#
# COMPACT_ATOMS: atom_id res chain seq x y z
N MET A 1 9.71 -1.24 -37.92
CA MET A 1 10.10 -0.63 -36.63
C MET A 1 8.86 0.05 -36.08
N VAL A 2 8.15 -0.63 -35.19
CA VAL A 2 7.15 -0.04 -34.31
C VAL A 2 7.49 -0.64 -32.95
N ASP A 3 7.97 0.22 -32.07
CA ASP A 3 8.41 -0.08 -30.72
C ASP A 3 7.17 -0.29 -29.85
N MET A 4 6.96 -1.52 -29.38
CA MET A 4 5.86 -1.93 -28.50
C MET A 4 6.45 -2.18 -27.11
N THR A 5 6.83 -1.10 -26.44
CA THR A 5 7.15 -1.11 -25.01
C THR A 5 6.29 -0.07 -24.29
N SER A 6 5.04 -0.43 -24.02
CA SER A 6 4.21 0.31 -23.05
C SER A 6 3.70 -0.64 -21.98
N PHE A 7 4.35 -0.58 -20.82
CA PHE A 7 3.87 -1.09 -19.55
C PHE A 7 2.77 -0.14 -19.08
N ASP A 8 1.53 -0.63 -18.95
CA ASP A 8 0.39 0.16 -18.47
C ASP A 8 0.22 -0.08 -16.95
N GLU A 9 0.69 0.88 -16.16
CA GLU A 9 0.63 0.89 -14.69
C GLU A 9 -0.80 1.05 -14.12
N THR A 10 -1.82 1.26 -14.97
CA THR A 10 -3.18 1.57 -14.50
C THR A 10 -4.03 0.34 -14.14
N LEU A 11 -3.51 -0.89 -14.31
CA LEU A 11 -4.22 -2.15 -14.04
C LEU A 11 -3.96 -2.73 -12.63
N HIS A 12 -3.31 -2.01 -11.73
CA HIS A 12 -3.02 -2.49 -10.37
C HIS A 12 -3.84 -1.77 -9.28
N PRO A 13 -4.75 -2.47 -8.57
CA PRO A 13 -5.27 -1.94 -7.31
C PRO A 13 -4.12 -1.84 -6.30
N ARG A 14 -3.96 -0.63 -5.76
CA ARG A 14 -2.88 -0.18 -4.86
C ARG A 14 -2.47 -1.23 -3.82
N GLY A 15 -1.35 -1.88 -4.07
CA GLY A 15 -0.45 -2.49 -3.08
C GLY A 15 0.96 -1.98 -3.38
N GLN A 16 1.65 -1.47 -2.36
CA GLN A 16 2.91 -0.74 -2.51
C GLN A 16 3.99 -1.58 -3.21
N ALA A 17 4.46 -1.14 -4.38
CA ALA A 17 5.63 -1.70 -5.04
C ALA A 17 6.56 -0.58 -5.55
N THR A 18 7.31 0.03 -4.64
CA THR A 18 8.57 0.68 -5.02
C THR A 18 9.60 -0.41 -5.23
N ASN A 19 9.83 -0.82 -6.49
CA ASN A 19 11.10 -1.34 -7.05
C ASN A 19 10.94 -1.95 -8.46
N ALA A 20 9.95 -1.49 -9.26
CA ALA A 20 9.91 -1.80 -10.69
C ALA A 20 10.88 -0.88 -11.45
N GLY A 21 12.19 -1.15 -11.38
CA GLY A 21 13.14 -0.25 -12.01
C GLY A 21 14.60 -0.58 -11.87
N GLN A 22 15.01 -1.84 -12.06
CA GLN A 22 16.39 -2.19 -12.35
C GLN A 22 16.44 -3.66 -12.74
N PHE A 23 16.69 -3.99 -14.01
CA PHE A 23 17.45 -5.15 -14.51
C PHE A 23 17.29 -5.16 -16.04
N ARG A 24 17.94 -4.21 -16.71
CA ARG A 24 18.39 -4.41 -18.10
C ARG A 24 19.84 -4.89 -18.04
N GLU A 25 20.08 -5.98 -18.74
CA GLU A 25 21.36 -6.56 -19.15
C GLU A 25 22.42 -6.78 -18.07
N LYS A 26 22.73 -8.04 -17.78
CA LYS A 26 24.11 -8.56 -17.73
C LYS A 26 24.15 -10.08 -17.64
N THR A 27 25.11 -10.61 -18.37
CA THR A 27 25.42 -12.00 -18.67
C THR A 27 25.70 -12.86 -17.43
N ASN A 28 25.19 -14.09 -17.49
CA ASN A 28 25.48 -15.18 -16.55
C ASN A 28 26.98 -15.44 -16.45
N SER A 29 27.49 -15.54 -15.22
CA SER A 29 28.74 -16.22 -14.92
C SER A 29 28.51 -17.04 -13.65
N ALA A 30 28.49 -18.36 -13.81
CA ALA A 30 28.41 -19.32 -12.72
C ALA A 30 29.74 -19.38 -11.96
N PRO A 31 29.76 -19.62 -10.64
CA PRO A 31 30.93 -20.19 -9.99
C PRO A 31 30.86 -21.71 -10.10
N SER A 32 31.84 -22.24 -10.82
CA SER A 32 32.24 -23.64 -10.83
C SER A 32 32.68 -24.09 -9.43
N GLY A 33 32.01 -25.11 -8.89
CA GLY A 33 32.38 -25.84 -7.70
C GLY A 33 31.86 -27.27 -7.82
N SER A 34 32.73 -28.17 -8.29
CA SER A 34 32.50 -29.60 -8.38
C SER A 34 32.32 -30.22 -6.99
N LEU A 35 31.26 -30.99 -6.80
CA LEU A 35 31.26 -32.07 -5.82
C LEU A 35 31.11 -33.39 -6.57
N THR A 36 32.15 -34.21 -6.44
CA THR A 36 32.33 -35.53 -7.01
C THR A 36 31.49 -36.57 -6.29
N VAL A 37 31.04 -37.57 -7.04
CA VAL A 37 30.35 -38.77 -6.56
C VAL A 37 31.34 -39.61 -5.76
N ALA A 38 31.37 -39.43 -4.44
CA ALA A 38 31.96 -40.34 -3.46
C ALA A 38 31.55 -39.85 -2.07
N ASP A 39 30.38 -40.28 -1.58
CA ASP A 39 29.99 -40.33 -0.15
C ASP A 39 28.51 -40.79 0.01
N ALA A 40 28.10 -41.81 -0.75
CA ALA A 40 26.76 -42.39 -0.63
C ALA A 40 26.78 -43.92 -0.74
N GLU A 41 27.62 -44.57 0.07
CA GLU A 41 27.48 -45.99 0.39
C GLU A 41 27.18 -46.12 1.89
N ALA A 42 25.98 -45.74 2.29
CA ALA A 42 25.44 -46.12 3.59
C ALA A 42 24.76 -47.49 3.43
N ARG A 43 25.51 -48.57 3.70
CA ARG A 43 24.94 -49.92 3.82
C ARG A 43 23.93 -49.92 4.96
N SER A 44 22.67 -50.17 4.65
CA SER A 44 21.58 -50.26 5.62
C SER A 44 21.63 -51.60 6.34
N THR A 45 21.65 -51.58 7.67
CA THR A 45 21.58 -52.78 8.51
C THR A 45 20.14 -53.18 8.77
N CYS A 46 19.86 -54.49 8.79
CA CYS A 46 18.53 -55.02 9.05
C CYS A 46 18.14 -54.83 10.54
N PRO A 47 17.02 -54.15 10.87
CA PRO A 47 16.67 -53.84 12.26
C PRO A 47 16.25 -55.06 13.10
N ARG A 48 16.04 -56.24 12.49
CA ARG A 48 15.66 -57.47 13.19
C ARG A 48 16.86 -58.31 13.66
N HIS A 49 17.97 -58.29 12.93
CA HIS A 49 19.13 -59.17 13.18
C HIS A 49 20.50 -58.46 13.09
N GLY A 50 20.55 -57.18 12.73
CA GLY A 50 21.77 -56.37 12.75
C GLY A 50 22.79 -56.67 11.65
N GLY A 51 22.53 -57.61 10.72
CA GLY A 51 23.41 -57.91 9.59
C GLY A 51 23.38 -56.86 8.48
N GLU A 52 24.50 -56.71 7.77
CA GLU A 52 24.60 -55.92 6.53
C GLU A 52 23.80 -56.59 5.40
N LEU A 53 23.17 -55.80 4.54
CA LEU A 53 22.50 -56.28 3.33
C LEU A 53 23.49 -56.31 2.17
N GLY A 54 23.50 -57.40 1.40
CA GLY A 54 24.23 -57.48 0.13
C GLY A 54 23.58 -56.64 -0.98
N ASP A 55 24.28 -56.44 -2.10
CA ASP A 55 23.82 -55.63 -3.25
C ASP A 55 22.54 -56.17 -3.92
N ASP A 56 22.16 -57.41 -3.63
CA ASP A 56 20.95 -58.11 -4.07
C ASP A 56 19.79 -58.05 -3.07
N LEU A 57 19.93 -57.26 -1.98
CA LEU A 57 18.95 -57.10 -0.90
C LEU A 57 18.57 -58.40 -0.18
N GLN A 58 19.39 -59.46 -0.32
CA GLN A 58 19.23 -60.69 0.45
C GLN A 58 19.94 -60.56 1.79
N CYS A 59 19.25 -60.93 2.86
CA CYS A 59 19.84 -61.00 4.19
C CYS A 59 20.56 -62.35 4.34
N GLU A 60 21.88 -62.36 4.47
CA GLU A 60 22.69 -63.58 4.63
C GLU A 60 22.28 -64.44 5.85
N ALA A 61 21.52 -63.90 6.80
CA ALA A 61 21.07 -64.60 8.00
C ALA A 61 19.68 -65.25 7.86
N CYS A 62 18.98 -65.11 6.73
CA CYS A 62 17.61 -65.60 6.55
C CYS A 62 17.56 -66.74 5.54
N ASP A 63 18.11 -67.89 5.92
CA ASP A 63 17.98 -69.16 5.20
C ASP A 63 16.67 -69.87 5.59
N ASP A 64 15.53 -69.15 5.55
CA ASP A 64 14.21 -69.72 5.85
C ASP A 64 13.39 -69.90 4.57
N VAL A 65 13.28 -71.15 4.15
CA VAL A 65 12.66 -71.63 2.91
C VAL A 65 11.13 -71.70 3.06
N SER A 66 10.51 -70.60 3.47
CA SER A 66 9.05 -70.43 3.34
C SER A 66 8.78 -69.15 2.57
N GLY A 67 8.24 -69.30 1.35
CA GLY A 67 8.08 -68.24 0.33
C GLY A 67 7.11 -67.10 0.67
N ALA A 68 7.07 -66.64 1.91
CA ALA A 68 6.43 -65.39 2.30
C ALA A 68 7.49 -64.28 2.32
N LEU A 69 7.49 -63.44 1.28
CA LEU A 69 8.33 -62.24 1.24
C LEU A 69 8.07 -61.38 2.49
N CYS A 70 9.15 -60.98 3.17
CA CYS A 70 9.11 -60.16 4.37
C CYS A 70 8.38 -58.82 4.09
N PRO A 71 7.41 -58.39 4.92
CA PRO A 71 6.69 -57.12 4.70
C PRO A 71 7.63 -55.91 4.65
N VAL A 72 8.76 -55.96 5.36
CA VAL A 72 9.78 -54.90 5.29
C VAL A 72 10.47 -54.87 3.91
N ALA A 73 10.66 -56.02 3.26
CA ALA A 73 11.21 -56.07 1.89
C ALA A 73 10.22 -55.55 0.84
N ALA A 74 8.90 -55.70 1.08
CA ALA A 74 7.87 -55.09 0.24
C ALA A 74 7.86 -53.56 0.38
N ASP A 75 7.95 -53.03 1.60
CA ASP A 75 8.06 -51.58 1.87
C ASP A 75 9.32 -50.97 1.22
N PHE A 76 10.46 -51.67 1.25
CA PHE A 76 11.69 -51.22 0.56
C PHE A 76 11.56 -51.26 -0.97
N GLY A 77 10.82 -52.21 -1.52
CA GLY A 77 10.55 -52.30 -2.96
C GLY A 77 9.70 -51.12 -3.46
N GLU A 78 8.67 -50.73 -2.69
CA GLU A 78 7.83 -49.57 -2.97
C GLU A 78 8.64 -48.27 -2.90
N LEU A 79 9.45 -48.09 -1.84
CA LEU A 79 10.36 -46.93 -1.71
C LEU A 79 11.40 -46.86 -2.84
N ALA A 80 11.95 -47.99 -3.27
CA ALA A 80 12.91 -48.04 -4.38
C ALA A 80 12.25 -47.69 -5.72
N ALA A 81 11.02 -48.14 -5.96
CA ALA A 81 10.23 -47.79 -7.13
C ALA A 81 9.87 -46.29 -7.15
N ASP A 82 9.45 -45.73 -6.02
CA ASP A 82 9.19 -44.29 -5.86
C ASP A 82 10.44 -43.45 -6.12
N ALA A 83 11.59 -43.86 -5.58
CA ALA A 83 12.86 -43.18 -5.83
C ALA A 83 13.30 -43.26 -7.31
N ALA A 84 13.04 -44.38 -7.99
CA ALA A 84 13.31 -44.54 -9.41
C ALA A 84 12.39 -43.67 -10.28
N ALA A 85 11.09 -43.63 -9.95
CA ALA A 85 10.12 -42.76 -10.60
C ALA A 85 10.49 -41.28 -10.43
N HIS A 86 10.85 -40.87 -9.21
CA HIS A 86 11.31 -39.52 -8.91
C HIS A 86 12.58 -39.14 -9.70
N ARG A 87 13.57 -40.03 -9.80
CA ARG A 87 14.77 -39.81 -10.63
C ARG A 87 14.43 -39.68 -12.12
N ALA A 88 13.50 -40.48 -12.63
CA ALA A 88 13.05 -40.39 -14.01
C ALA A 88 12.33 -39.06 -14.30
N GLU A 89 11.53 -38.57 -13.35
CA GLU A 89 10.89 -37.26 -13.45
C GLU A 89 11.91 -36.11 -13.40
N ILE A 90 12.94 -36.18 -12.55
CA ILE A 90 14.05 -35.21 -12.56
C ILE A 90 14.77 -35.22 -13.90
N ALA A 91 15.06 -36.39 -14.48
CA ALA A 91 15.69 -36.49 -15.79
C ALA A 91 14.83 -35.87 -16.91
N ARG A 92 13.51 -36.05 -16.83
CA ARG A 92 12.55 -35.52 -17.81
C ARG A 92 12.37 -34.00 -17.70
N TRP A 93 12.21 -33.50 -16.49
CA TRP A 93 11.78 -32.12 -16.25
C TRP A 93 12.93 -31.20 -15.87
N GLY A 94 14.06 -31.74 -15.44
CA GLY A 94 15.12 -31.01 -14.75
C GLY A 94 14.71 -30.63 -13.33
N GLN A 95 15.69 -30.24 -12.52
CA GLN A 95 15.47 -29.75 -11.16
C GLN A 95 15.70 -28.24 -11.09
N ASN A 96 15.00 -27.56 -10.18
CA ASN A 96 15.35 -26.19 -9.83
C ASN A 96 16.39 -26.20 -8.71
N SER A 97 17.42 -25.38 -8.84
CA SER A 97 18.44 -25.21 -7.79
C SER A 97 18.01 -24.20 -6.70
N VAL A 98 16.71 -24.08 -6.43
CA VAL A 98 16.17 -23.07 -5.49
C VAL A 98 16.17 -23.64 -4.08
N GLN A 99 16.76 -22.91 -3.16
CA GLN A 99 16.92 -23.25 -1.75
C GLN A 99 16.59 -22.04 -0.87
N ILE A 100 16.41 -22.23 0.45
CA ILE A 100 16.29 -21.11 1.40
C ILE A 100 17.53 -20.20 1.24
N GLY A 101 17.30 -18.88 1.24
CA GLY A 101 18.29 -17.85 0.96
C GLY A 101 18.55 -17.58 -0.53
N SER A 102 18.00 -18.41 -1.43
CA SER A 102 18.13 -18.16 -2.88
C SER A 102 17.47 -16.84 -3.27
N ARG A 103 18.08 -16.14 -4.22
CA ARG A 103 17.54 -14.90 -4.75
C ARG A 103 16.34 -15.20 -5.65
N THR A 104 15.18 -14.66 -5.25
CA THR A 104 13.94 -14.69 -6.03
C THR A 104 13.60 -13.28 -6.53
N PRO A 105 12.58 -13.11 -7.39
CA PRO A 105 12.06 -11.79 -7.74
C PRO A 105 11.58 -10.97 -6.52
N TRP A 106 11.19 -11.62 -5.42
CA TRP A 106 10.60 -11.00 -4.22
C TRP A 106 11.55 -10.96 -3.01
N GLY A 107 12.85 -11.14 -3.22
CA GLY A 107 13.85 -11.18 -2.17
C GLY A 107 14.44 -12.57 -1.93
N ALA A 108 15.13 -12.72 -0.80
CA ALA A 108 15.68 -14.02 -0.41
C ALA A 108 14.55 -14.98 -0.03
N ALA A 109 14.61 -16.22 -0.50
CA ALA A 109 13.65 -17.26 -0.14
C ALA A 109 13.73 -17.57 1.35
N ASP A 110 12.63 -17.39 2.09
CA ASP A 110 12.51 -17.77 3.50
C ASP A 110 11.98 -19.20 3.65
N SER A 111 11.18 -19.66 2.68
CA SER A 111 10.70 -21.03 2.59
C SER A 111 10.75 -21.53 1.15
N VAL A 112 11.04 -22.82 0.99
CA VAL A 112 10.99 -23.51 -0.31
C VAL A 112 10.36 -24.88 -0.09
N THR A 113 9.39 -25.23 -0.92
CA THR A 113 8.78 -26.57 -0.95
C THR A 113 8.82 -27.09 -2.38
N GLU A 114 9.43 -28.26 -2.57
CA GLU A 114 9.33 -28.97 -3.85
C GLU A 114 7.95 -29.62 -3.92
N VAL A 115 7.16 -29.21 -4.91
CA VAL A 115 5.82 -29.77 -5.17
C VAL A 115 5.94 -31.06 -5.96
N ALA A 116 6.81 -31.04 -6.97
CA ALA A 116 7.19 -32.17 -7.80
C ALA A 116 8.54 -31.84 -8.45
N PRO A 117 9.26 -32.81 -9.04
CA PRO A 117 10.45 -32.55 -9.83
C PRO A 117 10.24 -31.42 -10.85
N GLY A 118 11.02 -30.34 -10.66
CA GLY A 118 10.98 -29.13 -11.48
C GLY A 118 9.88 -28.12 -11.13
N ILE A 119 9.17 -28.27 -10.01
CA ILE A 119 8.15 -27.35 -9.52
C ILE A 119 8.43 -27.04 -8.04
N ASN A 120 8.73 -25.78 -7.72
CA ASN A 120 8.96 -25.35 -6.33
C ASN A 120 8.08 -24.17 -5.98
N THR A 121 7.37 -24.23 -4.85
CA THR A 121 6.78 -23.04 -4.23
C THR A 121 7.80 -22.38 -3.33
N VAL A 122 7.85 -21.06 -3.34
CA VAL A 122 8.80 -20.26 -2.58
C VAL A 122 8.05 -19.15 -1.86
N GLY A 123 8.34 -18.96 -0.58
CA GLY A 123 7.88 -17.82 0.21
C GLY A 123 9.04 -16.91 0.59
N THR A 124 8.78 -15.62 0.69
CA THR A 124 9.66 -14.58 1.22
C THR A 124 8.92 -13.77 2.29
N SER A 125 9.60 -12.82 2.93
CA SER A 125 9.04 -11.92 3.95
C SER A 125 7.95 -11.01 3.37
N GLY A 126 6.74 -11.57 3.27
CA GLY A 126 5.52 -10.91 2.81
C GLY A 126 5.09 -11.24 1.38
N HIS A 127 5.78 -12.14 0.66
CA HIS A 127 5.39 -12.51 -0.70
C HIS A 127 5.85 -13.95 -1.09
N GLY A 128 5.78 -14.32 -2.38
CA GLY A 128 6.13 -15.65 -2.85
C GLY A 128 5.66 -15.96 -4.27
N GLY A 129 5.82 -17.23 -4.64
CA GLY A 129 5.36 -17.74 -5.93
C GLY A 129 5.86 -19.15 -6.26
N VAL A 130 5.77 -19.52 -7.52
CA VAL A 130 6.19 -20.82 -8.07
C VAL A 130 7.36 -20.65 -9.03
N LYS A 131 8.37 -21.50 -8.88
CA LYS A 131 9.40 -21.73 -9.88
C LYS A 131 9.11 -22.99 -10.67
N LEU A 132 9.04 -22.86 -11.99
CA LEU A 132 9.11 -23.97 -12.94
C LEU A 132 10.52 -24.13 -13.49
N SER A 133 10.96 -25.37 -13.63
CA SER A 133 12.15 -25.73 -14.40
C SER A 133 11.94 -25.40 -15.89
N PRO A 134 13.01 -25.26 -16.69
CA PRO A 134 12.87 -25.01 -18.13
C PRO A 134 12.01 -26.08 -18.85
N GLY A 135 12.07 -27.34 -18.42
CA GLY A 135 11.25 -28.42 -18.96
C GLY A 135 9.76 -28.21 -18.68
N ARG A 136 9.39 -27.99 -17.41
CA ARG A 136 8.01 -27.71 -17.01
C ARG A 136 7.48 -26.43 -17.66
N ASN A 137 8.28 -25.37 -17.66
CA ASN A 137 7.89 -24.07 -18.19
C ASN A 137 7.56 -24.11 -19.71
N LYS A 138 8.21 -25.01 -20.46
CA LYS A 138 7.91 -25.22 -21.90
C LYS A 138 6.51 -25.81 -22.15
N MET A 139 5.89 -26.44 -21.16
CA MET A 139 4.52 -26.97 -21.31
C MET A 139 3.46 -25.86 -21.24
N ILE A 140 3.80 -24.71 -20.64
CA ILE A 140 2.93 -23.54 -20.61
C ILE A 140 2.92 -22.91 -22.02
N PRO A 141 1.76 -22.67 -22.65
CA PRO A 141 1.67 -21.95 -23.92
C PRO A 141 2.33 -20.58 -23.86
N LEU A 142 2.96 -20.18 -24.96
CA LEU A 142 3.75 -18.95 -25.04
C LEU A 142 3.05 -17.69 -24.49
N PRO A 143 1.75 -17.43 -24.75
CA PRO A 143 1.08 -16.23 -24.23
C PRO A 143 1.00 -16.17 -22.70
N LEU A 144 0.95 -17.31 -22.02
CA LEU A 144 0.88 -17.43 -20.56
C LEU A 144 2.24 -17.73 -19.91
N ARG A 145 3.26 -18.03 -20.71
CA ARG A 145 4.56 -18.47 -20.22
C ARG A 145 5.40 -17.29 -19.72
N ASN A 146 5.76 -17.28 -18.45
CA ASN A 146 6.78 -16.37 -17.95
C ASN A 146 8.17 -16.89 -18.37
N SER A 147 8.96 -16.06 -19.09
CA SER A 147 10.26 -16.48 -19.63
C SER A 147 11.29 -16.86 -18.56
N SER A 148 11.20 -16.25 -17.38
CA SER A 148 12.03 -16.56 -16.22
C SER A 148 11.63 -17.88 -15.53
N GLY A 149 10.41 -18.36 -15.81
CA GLY A 149 9.77 -19.50 -15.14
C GLY A 149 9.42 -19.24 -13.68
N TRP A 150 9.45 -17.98 -13.22
CA TRP A 150 8.85 -17.55 -11.96
C TRP A 150 7.41 -17.11 -12.21
N TYR A 151 6.50 -17.51 -11.33
CA TYR A 151 5.08 -17.16 -11.35
C TYR A 151 4.70 -16.64 -9.96
N GLU A 152 4.28 -15.39 -9.90
CA GLU A 152 3.85 -14.68 -8.68
C GLU A 152 2.58 -15.28 -8.01
N GLU A 153 2.47 -15.20 -6.68
CA GLU A 153 1.46 -15.93 -5.89
C GLU A 153 0.02 -15.39 -5.93
N ASP A 154 -0.21 -14.09 -6.14
CA ASP A 154 -1.55 -13.48 -6.09
C ASP A 154 -2.32 -13.67 -7.42
N CYS A 155 -1.60 -13.71 -8.54
CA CYS A 155 -2.20 -13.77 -9.87
C CYS A 155 -1.64 -14.93 -10.70
N GLU A 156 -0.32 -14.96 -10.89
CA GLU A 156 0.31 -15.83 -11.89
C GLU A 156 0.36 -17.31 -11.49
N ILE A 157 0.24 -17.64 -10.19
CA ILE A 157 0.27 -19.02 -9.67
C ILE A 157 -0.82 -19.90 -10.27
N ASN A 158 -1.93 -19.31 -10.70
CA ASN A 158 -3.01 -20.03 -11.38
C ASN A 158 -2.55 -20.65 -12.71
N ILE A 159 -1.50 -20.10 -13.33
CA ILE A 159 -0.94 -20.66 -14.56
C ILE A 159 -0.32 -22.05 -14.29
N PRO A 160 0.71 -22.22 -13.45
CA PRO A 160 1.23 -23.55 -13.14
C PRO A 160 0.18 -24.47 -12.52
N LEU A 161 -0.75 -23.96 -11.70
CA LEU A 161 -1.85 -24.76 -11.14
C LEU A 161 -2.77 -25.35 -12.22
N ARG A 162 -3.09 -24.58 -13.28
CA ARG A 162 -3.91 -25.06 -14.41
C ARG A 162 -3.24 -26.17 -15.22
N TYR A 163 -1.92 -26.10 -15.40
CA TYR A 163 -1.18 -27.01 -16.28
C TYR A 163 -0.56 -28.21 -15.54
N PHE A 164 -0.38 -28.12 -14.23
CA PHE A 164 0.13 -29.19 -13.37
C PHE A 164 -0.79 -29.49 -12.17
N PRO A 165 -2.10 -29.67 -12.39
CA PRO A 165 -3.05 -29.73 -11.28
C PRO A 165 -2.87 -30.99 -10.41
N ALA A 166 -2.39 -32.09 -10.98
CA ALA A 166 -2.18 -33.34 -10.27
C ALA A 166 -1.04 -33.21 -9.24
N GLU A 167 0.05 -32.55 -9.61
CA GLU A 167 1.21 -32.32 -8.75
C GLU A 167 0.84 -31.48 -7.53
N PHE A 168 0.03 -30.44 -7.71
CA PHE A 168 -0.42 -29.60 -6.60
C PHE A 168 -1.50 -30.27 -5.73
N ALA A 169 -2.40 -31.06 -6.33
CA ALA A 169 -3.42 -31.79 -5.58
C ALA A 169 -2.84 -32.91 -4.69
N ALA A 170 -1.65 -33.42 -5.03
CA ALA A 170 -0.95 -34.45 -4.25
C ALA A 170 -0.33 -33.94 -2.93
N LEU A 171 -0.27 -32.61 -2.71
CA LEU A 171 0.36 -32.05 -1.51
C LEU A 171 -0.40 -32.40 -0.21
N PRO A 172 0.30 -32.85 0.86
CA PRO A 172 -0.35 -33.34 2.08
C PRO A 172 -1.20 -32.32 2.85
N HIS A 173 -0.94 -31.02 2.69
CA HIS A 173 -1.45 -29.96 3.57
C HIS A 173 -2.67 -29.18 3.02
N LYS A 174 -3.35 -29.63 1.96
CA LYS A 174 -4.50 -28.93 1.35
C LYS A 174 -5.75 -29.79 1.09
N ARG A 175 -5.89 -30.88 1.85
CA ARG A 175 -6.97 -31.89 1.75
C ARG A 175 -8.14 -31.38 2.60
N ASP A 176 -9.26 -30.91 2.03
CA ASP A 176 -10.33 -31.73 1.42
C ASP A 176 -11.03 -31.09 0.20
N ARG A 177 -10.51 -29.98 -0.35
CA ARG A 177 -11.20 -29.17 -1.38
C ARG A 177 -10.63 -29.28 -2.80
N TRP A 178 -9.36 -29.66 -2.96
CA TRP A 178 -8.65 -29.57 -4.25
C TRP A 178 -8.53 -30.96 -4.90
N THR A 179 -9.36 -31.22 -5.90
CA THR A 179 -9.11 -32.28 -6.89
C THR A 179 -8.35 -31.67 -8.06
N PRO A 180 -7.64 -32.47 -8.89
CA PRO A 180 -7.01 -31.93 -10.09
C PRO A 180 -7.98 -31.18 -11.00
N GLU A 181 -9.23 -31.66 -11.10
CA GLU A 181 -10.28 -31.06 -11.92
C GLU A 181 -10.76 -29.72 -11.35
N SER A 182 -11.03 -29.64 -10.05
CA SER A 182 -11.46 -28.37 -9.43
C SER A 182 -10.35 -27.34 -9.47
N LEU A 183 -9.11 -27.75 -9.21
CA LEU A 183 -7.95 -26.88 -9.27
C LEU A 183 -7.72 -26.33 -10.68
N GLN A 184 -7.85 -27.19 -11.71
CA GLN A 184 -7.73 -26.76 -13.09
C GLN A 184 -8.84 -25.80 -13.50
N ALA A 185 -10.10 -26.07 -13.12
CA ALA A 185 -11.24 -25.21 -13.43
C ALA A 185 -11.14 -23.83 -12.75
N ASP A 186 -10.86 -23.80 -11.45
CA ASP A 186 -10.71 -22.55 -10.68
C ASP A 186 -9.52 -21.72 -11.20
N SER A 187 -8.43 -22.39 -11.56
CA SER A 187 -7.24 -21.75 -12.15
C SER A 187 -7.52 -21.22 -13.55
N ASP A 188 -8.22 -21.97 -14.41
CA ASP A 188 -8.62 -21.51 -15.74
C ASP A 188 -9.51 -20.27 -15.65
N GLN A 189 -10.49 -20.26 -14.75
CA GLN A 189 -11.35 -19.10 -14.52
C GLN A 189 -10.54 -17.90 -14.01
N SER A 190 -9.62 -18.13 -13.07
CA SER A 190 -8.74 -17.07 -12.57
C SER A 190 -7.86 -16.48 -13.69
N ILE A 191 -7.37 -17.30 -14.62
CA ILE A 191 -6.60 -16.80 -15.77
C ILE A 191 -7.49 -16.00 -16.73
N LYS A 192 -8.74 -16.41 -17.00
CA LYS A 192 -9.68 -15.62 -17.81
C LYS A 192 -9.94 -14.25 -17.18
N ASP A 193 -10.04 -14.18 -15.87
CA ASP A 193 -10.31 -12.94 -15.15
C ASP A 193 -9.07 -12.02 -15.07
N ARG A 194 -7.87 -12.58 -14.85
CA ARG A 194 -6.64 -11.81 -14.64
C ARG A 194 -5.88 -11.51 -15.92
N PHE A 195 -5.91 -12.43 -16.88
CA PHE A 195 -5.13 -12.39 -18.11
C PHE A 195 -5.97 -12.75 -19.36
N PRO A 196 -7.13 -12.09 -19.58
CA PRO A 196 -8.06 -12.45 -20.64
C PRO A 196 -7.40 -12.54 -22.02
N ASP A 197 -6.66 -11.51 -22.42
CA ASP A 197 -6.05 -11.46 -23.76
C ASP A 197 -5.03 -12.59 -23.97
N LYS A 198 -4.25 -12.91 -22.92
CA LYS A 198 -3.28 -14.03 -22.97
C LYS A 198 -4.01 -15.37 -23.04
N TRP A 199 -5.13 -15.51 -22.33
CA TRP A 199 -5.96 -16.72 -22.39
C TRP A 199 -6.53 -16.91 -23.81
N GLU A 200 -7.05 -15.86 -24.43
CA GLU A 200 -7.64 -15.92 -25.76
C GLU A 200 -6.61 -16.35 -26.81
N VAL A 201 -5.41 -15.76 -26.79
CA VAL A 201 -4.33 -16.15 -27.70
C VAL A 201 -3.85 -17.57 -27.41
N ALA A 202 -3.78 -17.99 -26.14
CA ALA A 202 -3.33 -19.34 -25.78
C ALA A 202 -4.32 -20.43 -26.20
N ASN A 203 -5.62 -20.13 -26.26
CA ASN A 203 -6.67 -21.07 -26.60
C ASN A 203 -7.25 -20.86 -28.03
N GLY A 204 -6.83 -19.79 -28.73
CA GLY A 204 -7.29 -19.47 -30.09
C GLY A 204 -8.77 -19.10 -30.17
N ARG A 205 -9.36 -18.61 -29.07
CA ARG A 205 -10.78 -18.32 -28.93
C ARG A 205 -11.00 -17.03 -28.15
N GLU A 206 -11.85 -16.14 -28.65
CA GLU A 206 -12.31 -14.98 -27.90
C GLU A 206 -13.26 -15.38 -26.76
N LEU A 207 -13.15 -14.69 -25.63
CA LEU A 207 -14.00 -14.84 -24.47
C LEU A 207 -15.33 -14.13 -24.73
N GLU A 208 -16.40 -14.88 -24.56
CA GLU A 208 -17.77 -14.37 -24.66
C GLU A 208 -18.15 -13.57 -23.41
N PRO A 209 -19.18 -12.70 -23.50
CA PRO A 209 -19.72 -12.01 -22.32
C PRO A 209 -20.04 -12.99 -21.20
N GLY A 210 -19.58 -12.70 -19.99
CA GLY A 210 -19.75 -13.55 -18.81
C GLY A 210 -18.62 -14.56 -18.56
N GLU A 211 -17.70 -14.79 -19.49
CA GLU A 211 -16.58 -15.72 -19.29
C GLU A 211 -15.37 -15.09 -18.58
N SER A 212 -15.25 -13.76 -18.61
CA SER A 212 -14.24 -12.99 -17.88
C SER A 212 -14.87 -11.80 -17.20
N ARG A 213 -14.85 -11.79 -15.87
CA ARG A 213 -15.36 -10.70 -15.05
C ARG A 213 -14.69 -9.38 -15.40
N GLN A 214 -13.38 -9.39 -15.63
CA GLN A 214 -12.63 -8.17 -15.93
C GLN A 214 -12.97 -7.60 -17.31
N LYS A 215 -13.09 -8.43 -18.35
CA LYS A 215 -13.53 -7.96 -19.68
C LYS A 215 -14.93 -7.37 -19.61
N ASP A 216 -15.85 -8.06 -18.95
CA ASP A 216 -17.23 -7.58 -18.76
C ASP A 216 -17.26 -6.19 -18.08
N ILE A 217 -16.46 -6.01 -17.03
CA ILE A 217 -16.33 -4.71 -16.34
C ILE A 217 -15.81 -3.63 -17.27
N LEU A 218 -14.81 -3.93 -18.11
CA LEU A 218 -14.24 -2.97 -19.05
C LEU A 218 -15.22 -2.61 -20.17
N ILE A 219 -15.93 -3.58 -20.72
CA ILE A 219 -16.98 -3.37 -21.74
C ILE A 219 -18.09 -2.50 -21.15
N TRP A 220 -18.57 -2.84 -19.95
CA TRP A 220 -19.58 -2.06 -19.24
C TRP A 220 -19.09 -0.63 -18.96
N ALA A 221 -17.88 -0.47 -18.43
CA ALA A 221 -17.33 0.84 -18.11
C ALA A 221 -17.16 1.72 -19.35
N LYS A 222 -16.81 1.13 -20.50
CA LYS A 222 -16.72 1.84 -21.78
C LYS A 222 -18.11 2.26 -22.29
N ALA A 223 -19.11 1.38 -22.17
CA ALA A 223 -20.48 1.71 -22.54
C ALA A 223 -21.08 2.85 -21.70
N HIS A 224 -20.63 3.00 -20.46
CA HIS A 224 -21.11 3.99 -19.50
C HIS A 224 -20.14 5.16 -19.25
N GLU A 225 -19.19 5.43 -20.16
CA GLU A 225 -18.20 6.51 -19.99
C GLU A 225 -18.83 7.91 -19.95
N THR A 226 -19.95 8.08 -20.65
CA THR A 226 -20.77 9.30 -20.69
C THR A 226 -21.91 9.32 -19.67
N ASP A 227 -22.07 8.25 -18.90
CA ASP A 227 -23.12 8.12 -17.90
C ASP A 227 -22.57 8.47 -16.50
N PHE A 228 -23.47 8.82 -15.59
CA PHE A 228 -23.11 8.99 -14.18
C PHE A 228 -23.03 7.61 -13.51
N VAL A 229 -21.84 7.21 -13.06
CA VAL A 229 -21.63 5.93 -12.36
C VAL A 229 -21.53 6.17 -10.86
N VAL A 230 -22.27 5.38 -10.08
CA VAL A 230 -22.31 5.49 -8.61
C VAL A 230 -20.93 5.23 -8.00
N THR A 231 -20.48 6.15 -7.14
CA THR A 231 -19.23 6.08 -6.38
C THR A 231 -19.46 5.84 -4.89
N SER A 232 -20.58 6.32 -4.35
CA SER A 232 -20.98 6.06 -2.97
C SER A 232 -22.50 6.01 -2.83
N ALA A 233 -22.99 5.29 -1.83
CA ALA A 233 -24.41 5.12 -1.58
C ALA A 233 -24.71 5.08 -0.08
N ARG A 234 -25.84 5.65 0.31
CA ARG A 234 -26.38 5.62 1.68
C ARG A 234 -27.91 5.56 1.62
N LYS A 235 -28.53 5.11 2.72
CA LYS A 235 -29.99 5.14 2.83
C LYS A 235 -30.48 6.59 2.74
N ALA A 236 -31.59 6.82 2.04
CA ALA A 236 -32.27 8.11 2.11
C ALA A 236 -32.89 8.29 3.50
N GLU A 237 -32.94 9.52 3.99
CA GLU A 237 -33.56 9.84 5.28
C GLU A 237 -35.09 10.03 5.14
N SER A 238 -35.52 10.45 3.95
CA SER A 238 -36.92 10.73 3.61
C SER A 238 -37.76 9.47 3.41
N ASP A 239 -37.20 8.43 2.77
CA ASP A 239 -37.90 7.21 2.39
C ASP A 239 -36.99 5.97 2.51
N PRO A 240 -37.36 4.93 3.29
CA PRO A 240 -36.57 3.70 3.42
C PRO A 240 -36.43 2.88 2.13
N ASP A 241 -37.29 3.10 1.13
CA ASP A 241 -37.25 2.43 -0.18
C ASP A 241 -36.40 3.20 -1.21
N LEU A 242 -35.76 4.30 -0.81
CA LEU A 242 -34.82 5.06 -1.63
C LEU A 242 -33.38 4.95 -1.10
N VAL A 243 -32.45 4.99 -2.05
CA VAL A 243 -31.01 5.05 -1.81
C VAL A 243 -30.50 6.35 -2.39
N ARG A 244 -29.82 7.14 -1.56
CA ARG A 244 -29.10 8.33 -1.99
C ARG A 244 -27.72 7.92 -2.45
N VAL A 245 -27.41 8.20 -3.70
CA VAL A 245 -26.12 7.89 -4.30
C VAL A 245 -25.40 9.16 -4.71
N THR A 246 -24.07 9.15 -4.59
CA THR A 246 -23.21 10.08 -5.31
C THR A 246 -22.71 9.36 -6.54
N ALA A 247 -22.84 10.00 -7.70
CA ALA A 247 -22.40 9.44 -8.95
C ALA A 247 -21.52 10.43 -9.70
N ARG A 248 -20.51 9.90 -10.39
CA ARG A 248 -19.54 10.67 -11.16
C ARG A 248 -19.54 10.20 -12.60
N ARG A 249 -19.48 11.15 -13.52
CA ARG A 249 -19.30 10.88 -14.95
C ARG A 249 -17.82 11.00 -15.31
N LYS A 250 -17.30 10.00 -16.01
CA LYS A 250 -15.86 9.91 -16.32
C LYS A 250 -15.43 10.92 -17.39
N SER A 251 -16.27 11.21 -18.37
CA SER A 251 -15.94 12.07 -19.51
C SER A 251 -15.54 13.52 -19.17
N ASP A 252 -16.18 14.11 -18.16
CA ASP A 252 -15.98 15.51 -17.75
C ASP A 252 -15.70 15.68 -16.25
N GLY A 253 -15.71 14.59 -15.49
CA GLY A 253 -15.52 14.61 -14.04
C GLY A 253 -16.70 15.19 -13.26
N ALA A 254 -17.85 15.44 -13.91
CA ALA A 254 -19.02 15.96 -13.24
C ALA A 254 -19.52 14.99 -12.17
N GLU A 255 -19.92 15.54 -11.03
CA GLU A 255 -20.42 14.78 -9.90
C GLU A 255 -21.81 15.30 -9.49
N GLY A 256 -22.70 14.38 -9.13
CA GLY A 256 -24.06 14.70 -8.72
C GLY A 256 -24.56 13.70 -7.68
N GLU A 257 -25.56 14.13 -6.90
CA GLU A 257 -26.27 13.25 -5.98
C GLU A 257 -27.64 12.91 -6.55
N TYR A 258 -28.05 11.65 -6.45
CA TYR A 258 -29.30 11.13 -7.03
C TYR A 258 -30.04 10.24 -6.03
N LEU A 259 -31.36 10.18 -6.17
CA LEU A 259 -32.22 9.24 -5.46
C LEU A 259 -32.60 8.08 -6.39
N ILE A 260 -32.35 6.86 -5.94
CA ILE A 260 -32.58 5.63 -6.71
C ILE A 260 -33.46 4.69 -5.88
N PRO A 261 -34.48 4.04 -6.46
CA PRO A 261 -35.21 2.97 -5.78
C PRO A 261 -34.26 1.89 -5.28
N LYS A 262 -34.39 1.53 -4.01
CA LYS A 262 -33.52 0.57 -3.33
C LYS A 262 -33.49 -0.78 -4.05
N ALA A 263 -34.64 -1.31 -4.47
CA ALA A 263 -34.73 -2.56 -5.20
C ALA A 263 -33.95 -2.52 -6.53
N GLU A 264 -33.97 -1.39 -7.22
CA GLU A 264 -33.21 -1.18 -8.46
C GLU A 264 -31.71 -1.11 -8.17
N TYR A 265 -31.29 -0.33 -7.16
CA TYR A 265 -29.89 -0.24 -6.77
C TYR A 265 -29.33 -1.56 -6.22
N GLU A 266 -30.15 -2.41 -5.62
CA GLU A 266 -29.76 -3.76 -5.17
C GLU A 266 -29.43 -4.69 -6.34
N SER A 267 -30.00 -4.45 -7.52
CA SER A 267 -29.66 -5.18 -8.76
C SER A 267 -28.29 -4.82 -9.35
N ARG A 268 -27.52 -3.90 -8.76
CA ARG A 268 -26.20 -3.44 -9.25
C ARG A 268 -25.13 -4.52 -9.50
N ARG A 269 -25.35 -5.76 -9.07
CA ARG A 269 -24.44 -6.87 -9.39
C ARG A 269 -24.67 -7.38 -10.81
N ASP A 270 -25.92 -7.59 -11.20
CA ASP A 270 -26.31 -8.38 -12.38
C ASP A 270 -27.51 -7.81 -13.18
N GLY A 271 -27.98 -6.60 -12.85
CA GLY A 271 -29.08 -5.93 -13.55
C GLY A 271 -28.63 -5.12 -14.76
N ASP A 272 -29.57 -4.68 -15.61
CA ASP A 272 -29.29 -4.02 -16.90
C ASP A 272 -28.38 -2.79 -16.80
N ARG A 273 -28.49 -2.01 -15.72
CA ARG A 273 -27.66 -0.83 -15.41
C ARG A 273 -26.51 -1.13 -14.45
N GLY A 274 -26.35 -2.39 -14.05
CA GLY A 274 -25.47 -2.83 -12.98
C GLY A 274 -24.43 -3.86 -13.43
N ARG A 275 -23.19 -3.72 -12.99
CA ARG A 275 -22.17 -4.74 -13.23
C ARG A 275 -21.18 -4.81 -12.10
N ASP A 276 -21.12 -5.98 -11.47
CA ASP A 276 -20.11 -6.27 -10.44
C ASP A 276 -20.09 -5.21 -9.30
N GLY A 277 -21.28 -4.84 -8.83
CA GLY A 277 -21.44 -3.86 -7.76
C GLY A 277 -21.42 -2.40 -8.24
N ARG A 278 -21.17 -2.13 -9.52
CA ARG A 278 -21.26 -0.81 -10.14
C ARG A 278 -22.68 -0.57 -10.64
N PHE A 279 -23.11 0.69 -10.68
CA PHE A 279 -24.44 1.07 -11.13
C PHE A 279 -24.39 2.39 -11.91
N ALA A 280 -24.99 2.43 -13.09
CA ALA A 280 -25.14 3.64 -13.89
C ALA A 280 -26.50 4.29 -13.63
N VAL A 281 -26.49 5.58 -13.30
CA VAL A 281 -27.66 6.40 -13.05
C VAL A 281 -28.40 6.67 -14.37
N ASP A 282 -29.71 6.52 -14.35
CA ASP A 282 -30.62 6.87 -15.42
C ASP A 282 -31.24 8.24 -15.15
N LEU A 283 -30.78 9.27 -15.85
CA LEU A 283 -31.25 10.65 -15.67
C LEU A 283 -32.75 10.85 -15.98
N THR A 284 -33.39 9.90 -16.67
CA THR A 284 -34.82 9.96 -16.97
C THR A 284 -35.69 9.38 -15.85
N ARG A 285 -35.10 8.56 -14.97
CA ARG A 285 -35.81 7.82 -13.91
C ARG A 285 -35.34 8.16 -12.50
N HIS A 286 -34.09 8.59 -12.35
CA HIS A 286 -33.45 8.86 -11.06
C HIS A 286 -33.39 10.37 -10.83
N ALA A 287 -34.09 10.83 -9.80
CA ALA A 287 -34.17 12.24 -9.48
C ALA A 287 -32.81 12.77 -8.98
N GLN A 288 -32.34 13.87 -9.56
CA GLN A 288 -31.15 14.55 -9.08
C GLN A 288 -31.49 15.41 -7.87
N LEU A 289 -30.70 15.26 -6.81
CA LEU A 289 -30.79 16.12 -5.63
C LEU A 289 -30.23 17.50 -5.94
N PRO A 290 -30.84 18.58 -5.43
CA PRO A 290 -30.27 19.91 -5.53
C PRO A 290 -28.84 19.93 -4.98
N PRO A 291 -27.91 20.67 -5.62
CA PRO A 291 -26.54 20.78 -5.13
C PRO A 291 -26.56 21.32 -3.70
N ALA A 292 -25.71 20.75 -2.84
CA ALA A 292 -25.56 21.27 -1.49
C ALA A 292 -25.16 22.76 -1.55
N PRO A 293 -25.61 23.58 -0.59
CA PRO A 293 -25.13 24.96 -0.49
C PRO A 293 -23.61 24.92 -0.45
N LYS A 294 -22.97 25.61 -1.40
CA LYS A 294 -21.52 25.70 -1.48
C LYS A 294 -21.05 26.24 -0.15
N ALA A 295 -20.09 25.57 0.50
CA ALA A 295 -19.41 26.12 1.67
C ALA A 295 -19.02 27.56 1.31
N ALA A 296 -19.35 28.51 2.19
CA ALA A 296 -19.09 29.93 1.94
C ALA A 296 -17.65 30.08 1.44
N PRO A 297 -17.41 30.85 0.37
CA PRO A 297 -16.06 31.03 -0.14
C PRO A 297 -15.18 31.46 1.03
N GLU A 298 -14.09 30.72 1.25
CA GLU A 298 -13.09 31.01 2.27
C GLU A 298 -12.71 32.48 2.12
N LEU A 299 -12.96 33.28 3.17
CA LEU A 299 -12.67 34.71 3.16
C LEU A 299 -11.22 34.88 2.72
N ALA A 300 -10.96 35.76 1.73
CA ALA A 300 -9.61 36.04 1.29
C ALA A 300 -8.71 36.37 2.51
N PRO A 301 -7.47 35.86 2.56
CA PRO A 301 -6.62 36.03 3.73
C PRO A 301 -6.39 37.51 4.03
N THR A 302 -6.43 37.87 5.31
CA THR A 302 -6.16 39.24 5.75
C THR A 302 -4.66 39.51 5.68
N LEU A 303 -4.26 40.60 5.00
CA LEU A 303 -2.85 40.98 4.86
C LEU A 303 -2.49 42.11 5.82
N HIS A 304 -1.39 41.91 6.55
CA HIS A 304 -0.82 42.83 7.52
C HIS A 304 0.44 43.49 6.95
N LYS A 305 0.51 44.82 7.01
CA LYS A 305 1.70 45.61 6.64
C LYS A 305 2.27 46.26 7.88
N VAL A 306 3.58 46.17 8.07
CA VAL A 306 4.26 46.71 9.26
C VAL A 306 5.44 47.55 8.80
N ALA A 307 5.48 48.82 9.23
CA ALA A 307 6.65 49.68 9.03
C ALA A 307 7.77 49.24 9.98
N LEU A 308 8.92 48.83 9.44
CA LEU A 308 10.07 48.44 10.25
C LEU A 308 11.04 49.63 10.41
N PRO A 309 11.64 49.82 11.59
CA PRO A 309 12.56 50.93 11.85
C PRO A 309 13.84 50.83 11.00
N GLY A 310 14.54 51.95 10.84
CA GLY A 310 15.82 52.00 10.14
C GLY A 310 16.92 51.23 10.88
N LEU A 311 18.01 50.86 10.17
CA LEU A 311 19.12 50.07 10.72
C LEU A 311 19.68 50.64 12.04
N HIS A 312 19.81 51.98 12.13
CA HIS A 312 20.36 52.65 13.31
C HIS A 312 19.44 52.52 14.54
N GLU A 313 18.13 52.70 14.37
CA GLU A 313 17.12 52.52 15.43
C GLU A 313 16.99 51.04 15.82
N PHE A 314 17.11 50.15 14.85
CA PHE A 314 17.06 48.71 15.06
C PHE A 314 18.26 48.20 15.87
N MET A 315 19.48 48.65 15.57
CA MET A 315 20.69 48.27 16.30
C MET A 315 20.77 48.88 17.71
N ALA A 316 19.97 49.91 17.99
CA ALA A 316 19.85 50.57 19.28
C ALA A 316 18.76 49.96 20.18
N ASP A 317 18.03 48.91 19.75
CA ASP A 317 17.00 48.25 20.57
C ASP A 317 17.64 47.63 21.84
N PRO A 318 17.33 48.14 23.04
CA PRO A 318 17.94 47.69 24.30
C PRO A 318 17.48 46.29 24.72
N VAL A 319 16.44 45.75 24.09
CA VAL A 319 15.85 44.44 24.41
C VAL A 319 16.60 43.31 23.72
N MET A 320 17.32 43.58 22.62
CA MET A 320 17.94 42.56 21.79
C MET A 320 19.46 42.50 21.94
N THR A 321 20.00 41.28 21.98
CA THR A 321 21.45 41.07 21.91
C THR A 321 21.97 41.40 20.51
N ARG A 322 23.21 41.87 20.40
CA ARG A 322 23.85 42.17 19.11
C ARG A 322 23.76 41.01 18.10
N ALA A 323 23.97 39.78 18.56
CA ALA A 323 23.89 38.58 17.71
C ALA A 323 22.46 38.29 17.22
N ALA A 324 21.44 38.59 18.04
CA ALA A 324 20.05 38.50 17.60
C ALA A 324 19.76 39.57 16.53
N ASN A 325 20.21 40.81 16.75
CA ASN A 325 20.03 41.91 15.78
C ASN A 325 20.65 41.59 14.41
N GLU A 326 21.88 41.07 14.39
CA GLU A 326 22.54 40.68 13.13
C GLU A 326 21.75 39.59 12.39
N ARG A 327 21.14 38.63 13.09
CA ARG A 327 20.30 37.60 12.47
C ARG A 327 18.99 38.13 11.92
N VAL A 328 18.30 38.99 12.66
CA VAL A 328 17.06 39.61 12.19
C VAL A 328 17.32 40.42 10.94
N TRP A 329 18.37 41.23 10.94
CA TRP A 329 18.74 42.02 9.78
C TRP A 329 19.10 41.15 8.57
N GLY A 330 19.84 40.06 8.79
CA GLY A 330 20.16 39.09 7.74
C GLY A 330 18.93 38.44 7.12
N ASP A 331 17.93 38.07 7.93
CA ASP A 331 16.67 37.50 7.44
C ASP A 331 15.84 38.54 6.68
N LEU A 332 15.72 39.77 7.21
CA LEU A 332 14.97 40.86 6.58
C LEU A 332 15.55 41.25 5.22
N GLY A 333 16.87 41.24 5.08
CA GLY A 333 17.57 41.54 3.83
C GLY A 333 17.59 40.39 2.81
N LYS A 334 17.13 39.19 3.18
CA LYS A 334 17.17 38.01 2.31
C LYS A 334 16.12 38.14 1.21
N ARG A 335 16.53 37.83 -0.03
CA ARG A 335 15.68 37.89 -1.23
C ARG A 335 15.00 36.55 -1.51
N TRP A 336 13.73 36.62 -1.85
CA TRP A 336 12.87 35.47 -2.17
C TRP A 336 12.21 35.69 -3.53
N LYS A 337 12.18 34.63 -4.34
CA LYS A 337 11.45 34.61 -5.60
C LYS A 337 10.02 34.14 -5.33
N LEU A 338 9.05 34.99 -5.61
CA LEU A 338 7.63 34.72 -5.44
C LEU A 338 7.08 33.91 -6.62
N GLN A 339 5.90 33.32 -6.42
CA GLN A 339 5.22 32.51 -7.44
C GLN A 339 4.80 33.34 -8.67
N ASP A 340 4.56 34.64 -8.49
CA ASP A 340 4.27 35.60 -9.58
C ASP A 340 5.52 36.05 -10.35
N GLY A 341 6.70 35.52 -10.01
CA GLY A 341 7.97 35.82 -10.66
C GLY A 341 8.72 37.03 -10.10
N ARG A 342 8.12 37.83 -9.20
CA ARG A 342 8.81 38.96 -8.54
C ARG A 342 9.88 38.44 -7.59
N THR A 343 10.96 39.20 -7.42
CA THR A 343 11.94 39.00 -6.35
C THR A 343 11.80 40.13 -5.35
N ARG A 344 11.62 39.79 -4.07
CA ARG A 344 11.43 40.74 -2.97
C ARG A 344 12.32 40.38 -1.79
N THR A 345 12.78 41.37 -1.06
CA THR A 345 13.34 41.13 0.28
C THR A 345 12.22 40.80 1.26
N LEU A 346 12.52 40.07 2.34
CA LEU A 346 11.53 39.83 3.39
C LEU A 346 11.02 41.15 3.99
N ARG A 347 11.87 42.17 4.09
CA ARG A 347 11.47 43.52 4.49
C ARG A 347 10.44 44.14 3.55
N GLU A 348 10.70 44.14 2.25
CA GLU A 348 9.75 44.67 1.24
C GLU A 348 8.40 43.92 1.30
N LEU A 349 8.42 42.61 1.54
CA LEU A 349 7.20 41.83 1.71
C LEU A 349 6.38 42.28 2.92
N VAL A 350 7.04 42.54 4.05
CA VAL A 350 6.37 42.96 5.30
C VAL A 350 5.90 44.41 5.25
N GLU A 351 6.67 45.30 4.63
CA GLU A 351 6.36 46.74 4.56
C GLU A 351 5.39 47.09 3.42
N GLU A 352 5.54 46.49 2.24
CA GLU A 352 4.86 46.93 1.01
C GLU A 352 3.78 45.97 0.52
N ASP A 353 4.09 44.68 0.36
CA ASP A 353 3.14 43.70 -0.21
C ASP A 353 2.10 43.24 0.84
N GLY A 354 2.52 43.10 2.09
CA GLY A 354 1.71 42.61 3.20
C GLY A 354 1.78 41.09 3.34
N VAL A 355 1.68 40.63 4.59
CA VAL A 355 1.84 39.21 4.97
C VAL A 355 0.63 38.75 5.76
N GLU A 356 0.27 37.47 5.66
CA GLU A 356 -0.88 36.91 6.39
C GLU A 356 -0.62 36.84 7.90
N GLY A 357 0.65 36.73 8.28
CA GLY A 357 1.10 36.72 9.66
C GLY A 357 2.27 35.76 9.85
N LEU A 358 2.45 35.31 11.07
CA LEU A 358 3.52 34.41 11.49
C LEU A 358 2.98 32.99 11.62
N SER A 359 3.72 31.99 11.17
CA SER A 359 3.40 30.58 11.41
C SER A 359 4.64 29.75 11.75
N ALA A 360 4.46 28.70 12.54
CA ALA A 360 5.53 27.78 12.90
C ALA A 360 5.09 26.32 12.71
N TRP A 361 6.04 25.45 12.40
CA TRP A 361 5.80 24.01 12.32
C TRP A 361 6.92 23.23 12.98
N THR A 362 6.61 21.99 13.36
CA THR A 362 7.59 21.10 13.97
C THR A 362 8.37 20.36 12.88
N ASP A 363 9.69 20.47 12.90
CA ASP A 363 10.62 19.65 12.14
C ASP A 363 11.40 18.76 13.11
N ARG A 364 11.06 17.47 13.12
CA ARG A 364 11.61 16.44 14.02
C ARG A 364 11.56 16.88 15.50
N THR A 365 12.62 17.50 16.00
CA THR A 365 12.79 17.87 17.41
C THR A 365 12.76 19.38 17.67
N ARG A 366 12.50 20.22 16.65
CA ARG A 366 12.57 21.69 16.76
C ARG A 366 11.40 22.37 16.05
N LEU A 367 11.06 23.57 16.50
CA LEU A 367 10.16 24.47 15.75
C LEU A 367 10.96 25.20 14.67
N GLN A 368 10.44 25.16 13.44
CA GLN A 368 10.80 26.07 12.37
C GLN A 368 9.78 27.20 12.33
N TYR A 369 10.27 28.43 12.14
CA TYR A 369 9.47 29.65 12.16
C TYR A 369 9.38 30.21 10.75
N SER A 370 8.26 30.85 10.44
CA SER A 370 8.02 31.42 9.11
C SER A 370 7.10 32.63 9.13
N VAL A 371 7.17 33.40 8.05
CA VAL A 371 6.16 34.40 7.69
C VAL A 371 5.27 33.80 6.61
N SER A 372 3.96 33.86 6.81
CA SER A 372 2.95 33.38 5.86
C SER A 372 2.61 34.47 4.86
N ILE A 373 2.59 34.11 3.58
CA ILE A 373 2.24 34.98 2.45
C ILE A 373 1.22 34.26 1.57
N PRO A 374 0.43 34.96 0.73
CA PRO A 374 -0.58 34.32 -0.11
C PRO A 374 -0.06 33.18 -1.01
N SER A 375 1.21 33.25 -1.40
CA SER A 375 1.85 32.24 -2.26
C SER A 375 2.64 31.17 -1.51
N GLY A 376 2.58 31.11 -0.16
CA GLY A 376 3.30 30.12 0.64
C GLY A 376 3.87 30.65 1.96
N SER A 377 4.98 30.09 2.42
CA SER A 377 5.64 30.53 3.65
C SER A 377 7.14 30.74 3.46
N ILE A 378 7.68 31.74 4.15
CA ILE A 378 9.09 32.10 4.11
C ILE A 378 9.73 31.73 5.45
N PRO A 379 10.71 30.82 5.51
CA PRO A 379 11.35 30.44 6.75
C PRO A 379 12.22 31.59 7.29
N ILE A 380 12.12 31.81 8.60
CA ILE A 380 12.84 32.84 9.34
C ILE A 380 13.49 32.24 10.59
N SER A 381 14.50 32.93 11.13
CA SER A 381 15.09 32.56 12.41
C SER A 381 14.14 32.87 13.57
N LYS A 382 14.37 32.20 14.71
CA LYS A 382 13.63 32.48 15.96
C LYS A 382 13.79 33.95 16.40
N ALA A 383 14.95 34.56 16.18
CA ALA A 383 15.16 35.97 16.53
C ALA A 383 14.23 36.88 15.73
N THR A 384 14.08 36.60 14.43
CA THR A 384 13.17 37.33 13.54
C THR A 384 11.71 37.08 13.92
N TRP A 385 11.37 35.85 14.30
CA TRP A 385 10.05 35.53 14.84
C TRP A 385 9.71 36.36 16.07
N ASP A 386 10.56 36.33 17.11
CA ASP A 386 10.35 37.03 18.38
C ASP A 386 10.26 38.55 18.18
N TYR A 387 10.97 39.07 17.17
CA TYR A 387 10.91 40.47 16.79
C TYR A 387 9.58 40.81 16.09
N LEU A 388 9.22 40.06 15.05
CA LEU A 388 8.02 40.31 14.26
C LEU A 388 6.72 40.02 15.04
N SER A 389 6.75 39.11 16.02
CA SER A 389 5.57 38.77 16.83
C SER A 389 5.06 39.92 17.70
N ARG A 390 5.82 41.02 17.79
CA ARG A 390 5.39 42.27 18.43
C ARG A 390 4.36 43.03 17.58
N SER A 391 4.37 42.83 16.26
CA SER A 391 3.60 43.62 15.30
C SER A 391 2.76 42.78 14.33
N LEU A 392 3.06 41.48 14.19
CA LEU A 392 2.32 40.55 13.34
C LEU A 392 1.64 39.46 14.17
N PRO A 393 0.40 39.06 13.82
CA PRO A 393 -0.29 37.98 14.52
C PRO A 393 0.32 36.62 14.20
N ASP A 394 0.24 35.68 15.14
CA ASP A 394 0.45 34.26 14.89
C ASP A 394 -0.83 33.69 14.27
N THR A 395 -0.75 33.13 13.06
CA THR A 395 -1.90 32.60 12.34
C THR A 395 -2.33 31.23 12.83
N ARG A 396 -1.51 30.58 13.68
CA ARG A 396 -1.86 29.30 14.30
C ARG A 396 -2.95 29.51 15.33
N SER A 397 -3.92 28.60 15.38
CA SER A 397 -4.84 28.56 16.51
C SER A 397 -4.09 28.24 17.80
N GLU A 398 -4.59 28.73 18.92
CA GLU A 398 -3.99 28.50 20.24
C GLU A 398 -3.75 27.01 20.53
N TRP A 399 -4.68 26.15 20.10
CA TRP A 399 -4.52 24.69 20.19
C TRP A 399 -3.33 24.19 19.36
N HIS A 400 -3.20 24.59 18.10
CA HIS A 400 -2.08 24.14 17.27
C HIS A 400 -0.73 24.60 17.84
N ALA A 401 -0.65 25.85 18.33
CA ALA A 401 0.56 26.36 18.95
C ALA A 401 0.92 25.57 20.23
N ALA A 402 -0.07 25.27 21.09
CA ALA A 402 0.13 24.49 22.30
C ALA A 402 0.52 23.03 22.00
N GLN A 403 -0.10 22.41 21.00
CA GLN A 403 0.20 21.05 20.59
C GLN A 403 1.63 20.93 20.04
N GLN A 404 2.07 21.85 19.20
CA GLN A 404 3.44 21.86 18.69
C GLN A 404 4.48 22.04 19.80
N ALA A 405 4.20 22.92 20.77
CA ALA A 405 5.06 23.08 21.94
C ALA A 405 5.18 21.78 22.76
N TYR A 406 4.04 21.09 22.99
CA TYR A 406 4.02 19.79 23.64
C TYR A 406 4.80 18.73 22.85
N SER A 407 4.59 18.61 21.54
CA SER A 407 5.31 17.66 20.69
C SER A 407 6.83 17.86 20.78
N VAL A 408 7.32 19.10 20.74
CA VAL A 408 8.75 19.40 20.87
C VAL A 408 9.29 19.02 22.24
N ALA A 409 8.53 19.24 23.31
CA ALA A 409 8.92 18.84 24.66
C ALA A 409 8.99 17.32 24.80
N LEU A 410 8.04 16.59 24.20
CA LEU A 410 8.03 15.13 24.18
C LEU A 410 9.23 14.58 23.42
N SER A 411 9.53 15.08 22.21
CA SER A 411 10.68 14.62 21.44
C SER A 411 12.02 14.91 22.12
N LYS A 412 12.13 15.99 22.91
CA LYS A 412 13.31 16.25 23.74
C LYS A 412 13.44 15.23 24.87
N LEU A 413 12.33 14.86 25.51
CA LEU A 413 12.32 13.81 26.53
C LEU A 413 12.73 12.46 25.95
N GLU A 414 12.17 12.08 24.79
CA GLU A 414 12.51 10.85 24.08
C GLU A 414 13.98 10.79 23.68
N ALA A 415 14.53 11.90 23.15
CA ALA A 415 15.95 11.97 22.80
C ALA A 415 16.88 11.79 24.02
N GLU A 416 16.48 12.30 25.19
CA GLU A 416 17.24 12.13 26.44
C GLU A 416 17.11 10.69 27.00
N THR A 417 15.99 9.99 26.74
CA THR A 417 15.72 8.65 27.29
C THR A 417 16.12 7.48 26.38
N GLN A 418 16.09 7.63 25.05
CA GLN A 418 16.41 6.56 24.09
C GLN A 418 17.92 6.43 23.77
N GLY A 419 18.76 7.41 24.13
CA GLY A 419 20.17 7.48 23.72
C GLY A 419 21.18 6.73 24.61
N GLY A 420 20.76 5.91 25.57
CA GLY A 420 21.66 5.36 26.58
C GLY A 420 22.02 3.89 26.39
N ASN A 421 23.28 3.60 26.08
CA ASN A 421 23.92 2.33 26.47
C ASN A 421 23.60 2.05 27.96
N TYR A 422 23.54 0.78 28.35
CA TYR A 422 23.16 0.29 29.70
C TYR A 422 23.88 0.99 30.88
N GLU A 423 24.98 1.72 30.63
CA GLU A 423 25.74 2.54 31.59
C GLU A 423 25.17 3.95 31.87
N VAL A 424 24.36 4.54 30.97
CA VAL A 424 23.77 5.89 31.13
C VAL A 424 22.68 5.94 32.22
N TRP A 425 22.06 4.79 32.52
CA TRP A 425 21.05 4.67 33.58
C TRP A 425 21.61 4.88 35.02
N ARG A 426 22.94 5.07 35.16
CA ARG A 426 23.60 5.44 36.42
C ARG A 426 23.98 6.93 36.54
N ASP A 427 23.80 7.75 35.51
CA ASP A 427 24.09 9.19 35.60
C ASP A 427 22.93 9.97 36.23
N GLU A 428 23.10 10.38 37.49
CA GLU A 428 22.14 11.21 38.23
C GLU A 428 21.86 12.56 37.54
N LYS A 429 22.81 13.11 36.76
CA LYS A 429 22.57 14.35 36.00
C LYS A 429 21.65 14.10 34.81
N ALA A 430 21.83 12.99 34.10
CA ALA A 430 20.92 12.59 33.01
C ALA A 430 19.50 12.36 33.54
N LYS A 431 19.36 11.69 34.70
CA LYS A 431 18.07 11.53 35.38
C LYS A 431 17.42 12.86 35.76
N ALA A 432 18.19 13.79 36.33
CA ALA A 432 17.67 15.12 36.69
C ALA A 432 17.23 15.92 35.45
N ARG A 433 17.96 15.83 34.33
CA ARG A 433 17.55 16.46 33.05
C ARG A 433 16.28 15.83 32.50
N ALA A 434 16.20 14.50 32.47
CA ALA A 434 15.01 13.78 32.03
C ALA A 434 13.78 14.12 32.90
N ALA A 435 13.94 14.22 34.22
CA ALA A 435 12.87 14.63 35.12
C ALA A 435 12.37 16.05 34.83
N LYS A 436 13.27 17.00 34.55
CA LYS A 436 12.90 18.36 34.15
C LYS A 436 12.15 18.39 32.81
N LEU A 437 12.63 17.63 31.82
CA LEU A 437 11.97 17.50 30.53
C LEU A 437 10.58 16.86 30.65
N ALA A 438 10.44 15.85 31.52
CA ALA A 438 9.16 15.19 31.79
C ALA A 438 8.15 16.14 32.47
N ALA A 439 8.61 16.94 33.45
CA ALA A 439 7.77 17.95 34.09
C ALA A 439 7.26 18.99 33.09
N GLU A 440 8.15 19.49 32.21
CA GLU A 440 7.77 20.45 31.17
C GLU A 440 6.84 19.84 30.12
N ALA A 441 7.09 18.61 29.67
CA ALA A 441 6.20 17.90 28.76
C ALA A 441 4.81 17.67 29.37
N THR A 442 4.74 17.38 30.68
CA THR A 442 3.47 17.23 31.40
C THR A 442 2.69 18.55 31.46
N ARG A 443 3.37 19.65 31.80
CA ARG A 443 2.76 20.99 31.81
C ARG A 443 2.22 21.38 30.44
N LEU A 444 3.02 21.20 29.38
CA LEU A 444 2.63 21.55 28.01
C LEU A 444 1.52 20.64 27.48
N ARG A 445 1.48 19.36 27.89
CA ARG A 445 0.36 18.46 27.60
C ARG A 445 -0.96 19.02 28.13
N GLN A 446 -0.97 19.48 29.39
CA GLN A 446 -2.17 20.04 30.01
C GLN A 446 -2.65 21.30 29.26
N ILE A 447 -1.73 22.23 28.96
CA ILE A 447 -2.05 23.44 28.19
C ILE A 447 -2.62 23.07 26.81
N SER A 448 -2.02 22.09 26.12
CA SER A 448 -2.53 21.62 24.83
C SER A 448 -3.93 21.02 24.94
N GLN A 449 -4.19 20.21 25.97
CA GLN A 449 -5.50 19.61 26.21
C GLN A 449 -6.58 20.67 26.51
N GLU A 450 -6.26 21.67 27.32
CA GLU A 450 -7.18 22.78 27.64
C GLU A 450 -7.46 23.66 26.40
N ALA A 451 -6.44 23.92 25.59
CA ALA A 451 -6.60 24.65 24.32
C ALA A 451 -7.42 23.83 23.31
N TYR A 452 -7.20 22.52 23.24
CA TYR A 452 -8.00 21.61 22.41
C TYR A 452 -9.47 21.61 22.82
N ALA A 453 -9.76 21.51 24.13
CA ALA A 453 -11.12 21.51 24.64
C ALA A 453 -11.87 22.82 24.26
N ARG A 454 -11.20 23.97 24.36
CA ARG A 454 -11.76 25.26 23.92
C ARG A 454 -12.01 25.30 22.41
N HIS A 455 -11.04 24.83 21.62
CA HIS A 455 -11.19 24.73 20.17
C HIS A 455 -12.36 23.81 19.77
N GLU A 456 -12.48 22.64 20.41
CA GLU A 456 -13.55 21.70 20.15
C GLU A 456 -14.93 22.24 20.54
N ALA A 457 -15.02 22.94 21.68
CA ALA A 457 -16.25 23.61 22.10
C ALA A 457 -16.69 24.70 21.10
N ALA A 458 -15.74 25.52 20.62
CA ALA A 458 -16.02 26.54 19.61
C ALA A 458 -16.46 25.92 18.28
N ARG A 459 -15.79 24.85 17.83
CA ARG A 459 -16.18 24.11 16.62
C ARG A 459 -17.59 23.53 16.76
N LYS A 460 -17.90 22.87 17.87
CA LYS A 460 -19.23 22.30 18.15
C LYS A 460 -20.34 23.36 18.19
N ALA A 461 -20.04 24.56 18.70
CA ALA A 461 -20.99 25.66 18.71
C ALA A 461 -21.24 26.27 17.31
N ALA A 462 -20.26 26.19 16.41
CA ALA A 462 -20.35 26.66 15.03
C ALA A 462 -20.93 25.62 14.05
N GLU A 463 -20.89 24.34 14.42
CA GLU A 463 -21.45 23.27 13.59
C GLU A 463 -22.98 23.29 13.65
N PRO A 464 -23.66 23.27 12.49
CA PRO A 464 -25.11 23.07 12.47
C PRO A 464 -25.42 21.76 13.17
N THR A 465 -26.46 21.77 14.02
CA THR A 465 -26.77 20.59 14.83
C THR A 465 -27.12 19.41 13.92
N PRO A 466 -26.92 18.15 14.37
CA PRO A 466 -27.33 16.98 13.60
C PRO A 466 -28.80 17.05 13.15
N GLU A 467 -29.68 17.66 13.95
CA GLU A 467 -31.08 17.88 13.62
C GLU A 467 -31.27 18.90 12.48
N GLN A 468 -30.48 19.99 12.47
CA GLN A 468 -30.51 20.99 11.41
C GLN A 468 -29.97 20.43 10.09
N LEU A 469 -28.85 19.70 10.15
CA LEU A 469 -28.29 19.00 8.99
C LEU A 469 -29.28 17.97 8.45
N LYS A 470 -29.90 17.17 9.34
CA LYS A 470 -30.92 16.19 8.95
C LYS A 470 -32.14 16.86 8.33
N ALA A 471 -32.61 17.98 8.88
CA ALA A 471 -33.74 18.73 8.33
C ALA A 471 -33.44 19.30 6.94
N ASP A 472 -32.25 19.87 6.73
CA ASP A 472 -31.81 20.37 5.42
C ASP A 472 -31.67 19.24 4.39
N LEU A 473 -31.09 18.11 4.80
CA LEU A 473 -30.99 16.92 3.95
C LEU A 473 -32.37 16.36 3.58
N LEU A 474 -33.28 16.23 4.55
CA LEU A 474 -34.66 15.80 4.31
C LEU A 474 -35.39 16.75 3.37
N ALA A 475 -35.21 18.07 3.53
CA ALA A 475 -35.82 19.06 2.65
C ALA A 475 -35.30 18.93 1.21
N ARG A 476 -33.99 18.70 1.02
CA ARG A 476 -33.38 18.47 -0.31
C ARG A 476 -33.89 17.17 -0.95
N GLU A 477 -34.04 16.11 -0.16
CA GLU A 477 -34.58 14.84 -0.64
C GLU A 477 -36.06 14.93 -1.03
N CYS A 478 -36.90 15.58 -0.20
CA CYS A 478 -38.31 15.82 -0.52
C CYS A 478 -38.49 16.73 -1.74
N ALA A 479 -37.61 17.71 -1.93
CA ALA A 479 -37.66 18.57 -3.11
C ALA A 479 -37.35 17.81 -4.41
N ALA A 480 -36.56 16.74 -4.34
CA ALA A 480 -36.22 15.91 -5.49
C ALA A 480 -37.31 14.88 -5.84
N THR A 481 -38.20 14.52 -4.91
CA THR A 481 -39.27 13.52 -5.13
C THR A 481 -40.60 14.12 -5.62
N LEU A 482 -40.71 15.45 -5.73
CA LEU A 482 -41.89 16.10 -6.29
C LEU A 482 -41.89 15.98 -7.84
N PRO A 483 -42.96 15.47 -8.48
CA PRO A 483 -43.05 15.47 -9.94
C PRO A 483 -43.14 16.91 -10.46
N ALA A 484 -42.36 17.21 -11.51
CA ALA A 484 -42.30 18.50 -12.20
C ALA A 484 -43.57 18.84 -12.98
#